data_AF-A0AAU6YQ36-F1
#
_entry.id   AF-A0AAU6YQ36-F1
#
_cell.length_a   1.000
_cell.length_b   1.000
_cell.length_c   1.000
_cell.angle_alpha   90.00
_cell.angle_beta   90.00
_cell.angle_gamma   90.00
#
_symmetry.space_group_name_H-M   'P 1'
#
loop_
_entity.id
_entity.type
_entity.pdbx_description
1 polymer ?
#
loop_
_entity_poly.entity_id
_entity_poly.type
_entity_poly.pdbx_seq_one_letter_code
_entity_poly.pdbx_strand_id
1 'polypeptide(L)'
;MLQQRITSDAIVTPLRVADAQAVSQYKNEDVVLKFCKEWDVTREEAEELFEETKKFLLLAAQCQRECFSVSIYYQFQVIDEMWHTFLQFTDHYYAFCNEYMGGFLHHFPFSRNMLKEEIKHLAKHNMTFATQKQQDFAFQLRKTQQVLGDDTVIKWYGEYAQKFSIESLNARRKPLMLDDLQTDEQGRVNAEMLKLPKEQILKYILDRNVVLNNVCGCSGKGCGAGCMCNSNRNH
;
A
#
# COMPACT_ATOMS: atom_id res chain seq x y z
N MET A 1 4.58 -8.35 -3.49
CA MET A 1 4.34 -9.57 -4.31
C MET A 1 2.85 -9.63 -4.60
N LEU A 2 2.44 -9.81 -5.86
CA LEU A 2 1.06 -10.14 -6.21
C LEU A 2 0.91 -11.65 -6.27
N GLN A 3 0.06 -12.20 -5.42
CA GLN A 3 -0.26 -13.62 -5.48
C GLN A 3 -1.75 -13.82 -5.24
N GLN A 4 -2.64 -13.56 -6.18
CA GLN A 4 -4.02 -14.04 -5.99
C GLN A 4 -4.68 -14.68 -7.19
N ARG A 5 -5.28 -15.84 -6.87
CA ARG A 5 -6.47 -16.37 -7.53
C ARG A 5 -7.57 -15.35 -7.34
N ILE A 6 -8.05 -14.77 -8.44
CA ILE A 6 -9.40 -14.25 -8.47
C ILE A 6 -10.29 -15.43 -8.08
N THR A 7 -10.82 -15.44 -6.85
CA THR A 7 -12.01 -16.24 -6.58
C THR A 7 -13.08 -15.64 -7.46
N SER A 8 -13.22 -16.28 -8.62
CA SER A 8 -14.29 -16.05 -9.57
C SER A 8 -15.60 -16.19 -8.82
N ASP A 9 -16.13 -15.09 -8.31
CA ASP A 9 -17.58 -14.91 -8.37
C ASP A 9 -17.89 -14.98 -9.86
N ALA A 10 -18.38 -16.15 -10.25
CA ALA A 10 -18.46 -16.58 -11.62
C ALA A 10 -19.23 -15.59 -12.48
N ILE A 11 -18.49 -14.73 -13.16
CA ILE A 11 -18.94 -14.05 -14.36
C ILE A 11 -17.92 -14.42 -15.43
N VAL A 12 -18.36 -15.21 -16.41
CA VAL A 12 -17.58 -15.76 -17.53
C VAL A 12 -17.23 -14.66 -18.56
N THR A 13 -16.95 -13.45 -18.08
CA THR A 13 -16.56 -12.31 -18.92
C THR A 13 -15.05 -12.13 -18.83
N PRO A 14 -14.34 -11.97 -19.96
CA PRO A 14 -12.91 -11.66 -19.94
C PRO A 14 -12.66 -10.41 -19.09
N LEU A 15 -11.69 -10.47 -18.19
CA LEU A 15 -11.23 -9.29 -17.44
C LEU A 15 -10.83 -8.20 -18.45
N ARG A 16 -11.55 -7.08 -18.45
CA ARG A 16 -11.24 -5.95 -19.32
C ARG A 16 -10.28 -5.03 -18.58
N VAL A 17 -9.00 -5.20 -18.85
CA VAL A 17 -7.95 -4.29 -18.40
C VAL A 17 -7.95 -3.07 -19.33
N ALA A 18 -7.99 -1.87 -18.76
CA ALA A 18 -7.91 -0.61 -19.49
C ALA A 18 -6.53 -0.41 -20.11
N ASP A 19 -6.41 0.53 -21.06
CA ASP A 19 -5.11 0.94 -21.59
C ASP A 19 -4.38 1.92 -20.66
N ALA A 20 -3.09 2.12 -20.92
CA ALA A 20 -2.25 3.01 -20.12
C ALA A 20 -2.74 4.48 -20.13
N GLN A 21 -3.37 4.92 -21.23
CA GLN A 21 -3.89 6.27 -21.35
C GLN A 21 -5.07 6.48 -20.41
N ALA A 22 -6.03 5.56 -20.36
CA ALA A 22 -7.16 5.61 -19.44
C ALA A 22 -6.69 5.59 -17.97
N VAL A 23 -5.76 4.69 -17.63
CA VAL A 23 -5.19 4.59 -16.27
C VAL A 23 -4.46 5.87 -15.85
N SER A 24 -3.78 6.55 -16.78
CA SER A 24 -3.06 7.80 -16.49
C SER A 24 -3.99 8.94 -16.06
N GLN A 25 -5.27 8.91 -16.45
CA GLN A 25 -6.24 9.95 -16.10
C GLN A 25 -6.73 9.86 -14.65
N TYR A 26 -6.64 8.69 -14.02
CA TYR A 26 -7.05 8.54 -12.62
C TYR A 26 -6.11 9.33 -11.70
N LYS A 27 -6.69 10.19 -10.86
CA LYS A 27 -5.99 11.01 -9.87
C LYS A 27 -6.60 10.81 -8.50
N ASN A 28 -5.76 10.88 -7.46
CA ASN A 28 -6.21 10.85 -6.08
C ASN A 28 -5.24 11.66 -5.23
N GLU A 29 -5.65 12.90 -4.91
CA GLU A 29 -4.81 13.83 -4.13
C GLU A 29 -4.62 13.36 -2.70
N ASP A 30 -5.59 12.66 -2.10
CA ASP A 30 -5.50 12.19 -0.73
C ASP A 30 -4.41 11.12 -0.57
N VAL A 31 -4.25 10.25 -1.58
CA VAL A 31 -3.17 9.25 -1.63
C VAL A 31 -1.81 9.95 -1.66
N VAL A 32 -1.64 10.95 -2.52
CA VAL A 32 -0.40 11.72 -2.66
C VAL A 32 -0.08 12.46 -1.36
N LEU A 33 -1.05 13.19 -0.80
CA LEU A 33 -0.89 13.95 0.43
C LEU A 33 -0.55 13.03 1.62
N LYS A 34 -1.21 11.88 1.73
CA LYS A 34 -0.89 10.88 2.75
C LYS A 34 0.52 10.35 2.58
N PHE A 35 0.95 10.07 1.35
CA PHE A 35 2.32 9.63 1.10
C PHE A 35 3.34 10.70 1.52
N CYS A 36 3.13 11.97 1.16
CA CYS A 36 3.99 13.07 1.61
C CYS A 36 4.00 13.26 3.14
N LYS A 37 2.91 12.92 3.84
CA LYS A 37 2.86 12.95 5.32
C LYS A 37 3.74 11.87 5.95
N GLU A 38 3.80 10.70 5.34
CA GLU A 38 4.50 9.52 5.87
C GLU A 38 5.95 9.39 5.38
N TRP A 39 6.28 10.05 4.27
CA TRP A 39 7.58 9.93 3.61
C TRP A 39 8.20 11.30 3.33
N ASP A 40 9.52 11.39 3.48
CA ASP A 40 10.32 12.55 3.12
C ASP A 40 10.59 12.56 1.61
N VAL A 41 9.57 13.00 0.88
CA VAL A 41 9.54 13.19 -0.57
C VAL A 41 8.80 14.49 -0.90
N THR A 42 9.12 15.12 -2.03
CA THR A 42 8.33 16.26 -2.51
C THR A 42 6.97 15.80 -3.04
N ARG A 43 6.07 16.75 -3.25
CA ARG A 43 4.76 16.46 -3.83
C ARG A 43 4.89 15.89 -5.24
N GLU A 44 5.75 16.50 -6.05
CA GLU A 44 6.00 16.10 -7.43
C GLU A 44 6.56 14.67 -7.49
N GLU A 45 7.47 14.33 -6.56
CA GLU A 45 7.98 12.96 -6.43
C GLU A 45 6.87 11.98 -6.03
N ALA A 46 5.97 12.35 -5.12
CA ALA A 46 4.85 11.50 -4.71
C ALA A 46 3.82 11.31 -5.85
N GLU A 47 3.53 12.35 -6.63
CA GLU A 47 2.68 12.27 -7.81
C GLU A 47 3.30 11.34 -8.86
N GLU A 48 4.60 11.49 -9.12
CA GLU A 48 5.34 10.60 -10.02
C GLU A 48 5.32 9.14 -9.53
N LEU A 49 5.58 8.91 -8.24
CA LEU A 49 5.53 7.58 -7.64
C LEU A 49 4.13 6.96 -7.79
N PHE A 50 3.08 7.77 -7.63
CA PHE A 50 1.71 7.30 -7.82
C PHE A 50 1.43 6.90 -9.28
N GLU A 51 1.93 7.66 -10.25
CA GLU A 51 1.88 7.27 -11.67
C GLU A 51 2.61 5.95 -11.94
N GLU A 52 3.82 5.77 -11.39
CA GLU A 52 4.57 4.52 -11.52
C GLU A 52 3.88 3.33 -10.82
N THR A 53 3.22 3.55 -9.67
CA THR A 53 2.39 2.54 -9.02
C THR A 53 1.20 2.13 -9.89
N LYS A 54 0.51 3.06 -10.53
CA LYS A 54 -0.58 2.72 -11.47
C LYS A 54 -0.09 1.90 -12.66
N LYS A 55 1.09 2.22 -13.21
CA LYS A 55 1.74 1.43 -14.27
C LYS A 55 2.07 0.01 -13.79
N PHE A 56 2.59 -0.14 -12.56
CA PHE A 56 2.86 -1.46 -11.98
C PHE A 56 1.58 -2.29 -11.83
N LEU A 57 0.48 -1.68 -11.36
CA LEU A 57 -0.83 -2.34 -11.26
C LEU A 57 -1.39 -2.74 -12.63
N LEU A 58 -1.22 -1.88 -13.64
CA LEU A 58 -1.60 -2.21 -15.01
C LEU A 58 -0.79 -3.40 -15.56
N LEU A 59 0.53 -3.39 -15.37
CA LEU A 59 1.39 -4.52 -15.76
C LEU A 59 0.94 -5.81 -15.07
N ALA A 60 0.63 -5.76 -13.78
CA ALA A 60 0.13 -6.90 -13.03
C ALA A 60 -1.17 -7.46 -13.61
N ALA A 61 -2.15 -6.60 -13.89
CA ALA A 61 -3.42 -6.99 -14.47
C ALA A 61 -3.27 -7.60 -15.88
N GLN A 62 -2.37 -7.05 -16.69
CA GLN A 62 -2.08 -7.60 -18.02
C GLN A 62 -1.39 -8.96 -17.94
N CYS A 63 -0.35 -9.10 -17.11
CA CYS A 63 0.36 -10.35 -16.91
C CYS A 63 -0.55 -11.46 -16.36
N GLN A 64 -1.55 -11.11 -15.55
CA GLN A 64 -2.53 -12.07 -15.06
C GLN A 64 -3.32 -12.74 -16.19
N ARG A 65 -3.63 -12.02 -17.27
CA ARG A 65 -4.28 -12.57 -18.47
C ARG A 65 -3.40 -13.59 -19.20
N GLU A 66 -2.10 -13.56 -18.95
CA GLU A 66 -1.09 -14.46 -19.52
C GLU A 66 -0.63 -15.53 -18.52
N CYS A 67 -1.33 -15.68 -17.39
CA CYS A 67 -0.97 -16.60 -16.30
C CYS A 67 0.44 -16.35 -15.72
N PHE A 68 0.90 -15.10 -15.76
CA PHE A 68 2.17 -14.68 -15.17
C PHE A 68 1.93 -13.73 -13.99
N SER A 69 2.67 -13.95 -12.90
CA SER A 69 2.60 -13.11 -11.70
C SER A 69 3.81 -12.20 -11.61
N VAL A 70 3.57 -10.89 -11.50
CA VAL A 70 4.63 -9.91 -11.25
C VAL A 70 4.93 -9.78 -9.76
N SER A 71 6.19 -9.51 -9.45
CA SER A 71 6.71 -9.29 -8.11
C SER A 71 7.26 -7.87 -7.97
N ILE A 72 7.10 -7.30 -6.78
CA ILE A 72 7.92 -6.16 -6.36
C ILE A 72 9.31 -6.72 -6.03
N TYR A 73 10.34 -6.15 -6.65
CA TYR A 73 11.72 -6.44 -6.30
C TYR A 73 12.32 -5.29 -5.49
N TYR A 74 13.46 -5.56 -4.84
CA TYR A 74 14.09 -4.60 -3.94
C TYR A 74 14.46 -3.27 -4.62
N GLN A 75 14.71 -3.31 -5.94
CA GLN A 75 15.07 -2.16 -6.76
C GLN A 75 14.00 -1.05 -6.79
N PHE A 76 12.73 -1.38 -6.59
CA PHE A 76 11.64 -0.42 -6.66
C PHE A 76 10.63 -0.62 -5.53
N GLN A 77 11.13 -0.95 -4.33
CA GLN A 77 10.28 -1.09 -3.12
C GLN A 77 9.42 0.14 -2.83
N VAL A 78 9.86 1.35 -3.22
CA VAL A 78 9.07 2.57 -3.07
C VAL A 78 7.69 2.49 -3.77
N ILE A 79 7.57 1.73 -4.87
CA ILE A 79 6.29 1.50 -5.56
C ILE A 79 5.35 0.67 -4.68
N ASP A 80 5.90 -0.29 -3.92
CA ASP A 80 5.14 -1.11 -2.97
C ASP A 80 4.66 -0.28 -1.78
N GLU A 81 5.49 0.65 -1.29
CA GLU A 81 5.09 1.58 -0.23
C GLU A 81 3.97 2.52 -0.68
N MET A 82 4.07 3.09 -1.89
CA MET A 82 2.98 3.89 -2.46
C MET A 82 1.72 3.03 -2.68
N TRP A 83 1.87 1.78 -3.10
CA TRP A 83 0.74 0.87 -3.22
C TRP A 83 0.09 0.54 -1.85
N HIS A 84 0.88 0.35 -0.79
CA HIS A 84 0.38 0.22 0.58
C HIS A 84 -0.38 1.47 1.04
N THR A 85 0.07 2.66 0.67
CA THR A 85 -0.68 3.90 0.92
C THR A 85 -2.01 3.91 0.17
N PHE A 86 -2.02 3.53 -1.12
CA PHE A 86 -3.25 3.48 -1.90
C PHE A 86 -4.25 2.45 -1.37
N LEU A 87 -3.78 1.26 -0.95
CA LEU A 87 -4.62 0.21 -0.36
C LEU A 87 -5.39 0.66 0.88
N GLN A 88 -4.89 1.65 1.63
CA GLN A 88 -5.59 2.20 2.80
C GLN A 88 -6.83 3.02 2.43
N PHE A 89 -6.92 3.52 1.19
CA PHE A 89 -8.12 4.14 0.62
C PHE A 89 -8.97 3.07 -0.04
N THR A 90 -9.53 2.17 0.78
CA THR A 90 -10.07 0.88 0.34
C THR A 90 -11.20 1.02 -0.69
N ASP A 91 -12.05 2.04 -0.56
CA ASP A 91 -13.14 2.36 -1.49
C ASP A 91 -12.61 2.85 -2.85
N HIS A 92 -11.68 3.80 -2.83
CA HIS A 92 -11.01 4.32 -4.02
C HIS A 92 -10.19 3.24 -4.73
N TYR A 93 -9.45 2.42 -3.98
CA TYR A 93 -8.67 1.33 -4.52
C TYR A 93 -9.56 0.25 -5.14
N TYR A 94 -10.65 -0.12 -4.47
CA TYR A 94 -11.63 -1.07 -5.00
C TYR A 94 -12.26 -0.57 -6.30
N ALA A 95 -12.70 0.70 -6.33
CA ALA A 95 -13.27 1.33 -7.52
C ALA A 95 -12.25 1.35 -8.68
N PHE A 96 -11.02 1.80 -8.40
CA PHE A 96 -9.94 1.82 -9.38
C PHE A 96 -9.67 0.43 -9.97
N CYS A 97 -9.57 -0.61 -9.14
CA CYS A 97 -9.33 -1.96 -9.63
C CYS A 97 -10.46 -2.48 -10.53
N ASN A 98 -11.72 -2.26 -10.14
CA ASN A 98 -12.86 -2.71 -10.95
C ASN A 98 -12.99 -1.95 -12.27
N GLU A 99 -12.70 -0.65 -12.25
CA GLU A 99 -12.80 0.21 -13.43
C GLU A 99 -11.65 -0.05 -14.42
N TYR A 100 -10.41 -0.15 -13.93
CA TYR A 100 -9.22 -0.14 -14.78
C TYR A 100 -8.50 -1.49 -14.89
N MET A 101 -8.55 -2.33 -13.85
CA MET A 101 -7.77 -3.58 -13.78
C MET A 101 -8.60 -4.81 -14.15
N GLY A 102 -9.88 -4.62 -14.46
CA GLY A 102 -10.83 -5.68 -14.74
C GLY A 102 -11.28 -6.47 -13.51
N GLY A 103 -10.81 -6.11 -12.31
CA GLY A 103 -11.14 -6.77 -11.06
C GLY A 103 -10.16 -6.41 -9.94
N PHE A 104 -10.51 -6.78 -8.70
CA PHE A 104 -9.71 -6.44 -7.52
C PHE A 104 -8.32 -7.10 -7.55
N LEU A 105 -7.28 -6.28 -7.54
CA LEU A 105 -5.90 -6.74 -7.44
C LEU A 105 -5.52 -6.87 -5.97
N HIS A 106 -5.32 -8.10 -5.53
CA HIS A 106 -4.97 -8.33 -4.15
C HIS A 106 -3.46 -8.25 -3.91
N HIS A 107 -3.10 -7.50 -2.88
CA HIS A 107 -1.75 -7.47 -2.35
C HIS A 107 -1.57 -8.55 -1.28
N PHE A 108 -0.61 -9.45 -1.46
CA PHE A 108 -0.32 -10.48 -0.47
C PHE A 108 1.15 -10.49 -0.05
N PRO A 109 1.41 -10.48 1.27
CA PRO A 109 2.74 -10.75 1.78
C PRO A 109 3.09 -12.22 1.53
N PHE A 110 4.32 -12.45 1.09
CA PHE A 110 4.81 -13.80 0.87
C PHE A 110 5.10 -14.48 2.19
N SER A 111 4.38 -15.55 2.47
CA SER A 111 4.50 -16.28 3.73
C SER A 111 5.64 -17.30 3.68
N ARG A 112 6.16 -17.66 4.86
CA ARG A 112 7.13 -18.76 5.00
C ARG A 112 6.58 -20.11 4.51
N ASN A 113 5.26 -20.32 4.60
CA ASN A 113 4.64 -21.54 4.10
C ASN A 113 4.63 -21.57 2.58
N MET A 114 4.29 -20.46 1.92
CA MET A 114 4.39 -20.34 0.45
C MET A 114 5.81 -20.63 -0.02
N LEU A 115 6.83 -20.05 0.64
CA LEU A 115 8.24 -20.33 0.34
C LEU A 115 8.58 -21.82 0.40
N LYS A 116 8.17 -22.49 1.49
CA LYS A 116 8.44 -23.92 1.68
C LYS A 116 7.78 -24.77 0.58
N GLU A 117 6.54 -24.47 0.24
CA GLU A 117 5.83 -25.22 -0.81
C GLU A 117 6.41 -24.96 -2.19
N GLU A 118 6.82 -23.72 -2.49
CA GLU A 118 7.50 -23.37 -3.75
C GLU A 118 8.84 -24.10 -3.88
N ILE A 119 9.68 -24.09 -2.82
CA ILE A 119 10.95 -24.84 -2.81
C ILE A 119 10.73 -26.34 -3.04
N LYS A 120 9.73 -26.94 -2.36
CA LYS A 120 9.38 -28.36 -2.55
C LYS A 120 8.94 -28.65 -3.98
N HIS A 121 8.12 -27.77 -4.57
CA HIS A 121 7.64 -27.93 -5.94
C HIS A 121 8.81 -27.87 -6.93
N LEU A 122 9.67 -26.85 -6.83
CA LEU A 122 10.82 -26.69 -7.72
C LEU A 122 11.81 -27.86 -7.62
N ALA A 123 12.07 -28.35 -6.41
CA ALA A 123 12.94 -29.50 -6.19
C ALA A 123 12.41 -30.77 -6.90
N LYS A 124 11.09 -30.99 -6.94
CA LYS A 124 10.47 -32.10 -7.70
C LYS A 124 10.66 -31.99 -9.21
N HIS A 125 10.90 -30.77 -9.71
CA HIS A 125 11.14 -30.48 -11.12
C HIS A 125 12.63 -30.23 -11.45
N ASN A 126 13.55 -30.66 -10.57
CA ASN A 126 15.00 -30.48 -10.71
C ASN A 126 15.43 -29.01 -10.88
N MET A 127 14.69 -28.08 -10.29
CA MET A 127 15.00 -26.65 -10.32
C MET A 127 15.29 -26.12 -8.91
N THR A 128 16.24 -25.19 -8.80
CA THR A 128 16.51 -24.50 -7.55
C THR A 128 15.67 -23.22 -7.45
N PHE A 129 15.35 -22.82 -6.23
CA PHE A 129 14.65 -21.55 -5.98
C PHE A 129 15.42 -20.33 -6.52
N ALA A 130 16.74 -20.31 -6.39
CA ALA A 130 17.57 -19.22 -6.91
C ALA A 130 17.48 -19.14 -8.44
N THR A 131 17.56 -20.29 -9.14
CA THR A 131 17.42 -20.35 -10.59
C THR A 131 16.04 -19.86 -11.04
N GLN A 132 14.96 -20.30 -10.39
CA GLN A 132 13.61 -19.84 -10.70
C GLN A 132 13.49 -18.32 -10.51
N LYS A 133 13.97 -17.76 -9.38
CA LYS A 133 13.89 -16.31 -9.15
C LYS A 133 14.69 -15.48 -10.14
N GLN A 134 15.83 -15.98 -10.60
CA GLN A 134 16.60 -15.34 -11.67
C GLN A 134 15.82 -15.34 -13.00
N GLN A 135 15.16 -16.45 -13.33
CA GLN A 135 14.32 -16.56 -14.53
C GLN A 135 13.09 -15.66 -14.46
N ASP A 136 12.38 -15.65 -13.33
CA ASP A 136 11.23 -14.78 -13.07
C ASP A 136 11.60 -13.31 -13.23
N PHE A 137 12.75 -12.92 -12.66
CA PHE A 137 13.26 -11.55 -12.74
C PHE A 137 13.55 -11.15 -14.19
N ALA A 138 14.27 -11.98 -14.93
CA ALA A 138 14.56 -11.73 -16.34
C ALA A 138 13.30 -11.69 -17.21
N PHE A 139 12.31 -12.54 -16.90
CA PHE A 139 11.03 -12.52 -17.61
C PHE A 139 10.22 -11.26 -17.29
N GLN A 140 10.15 -10.84 -16.02
CA GLN A 140 9.47 -9.62 -15.65
C GLN A 140 10.11 -8.40 -16.29
N LEU A 141 11.44 -8.29 -16.33
CA LEU A 141 12.14 -7.21 -17.04
C LEU A 141 11.68 -7.09 -18.49
N ARG A 142 11.65 -8.22 -19.22
CA ARG A 142 11.17 -8.26 -20.61
C ARG A 142 9.69 -7.89 -20.73
N LYS A 143 8.85 -8.31 -19.77
CA LYS A 143 7.43 -7.94 -19.75
C LYS A 143 7.22 -6.46 -19.47
N THR A 144 7.93 -5.89 -18.50
CA THR A 144 7.95 -4.45 -18.24
C THR A 144 8.37 -3.69 -19.49
N GLN A 145 9.44 -4.13 -20.16
CA GLN A 145 9.90 -3.53 -21.41
C GLN A 145 8.83 -3.59 -22.52
N GLN A 146 8.23 -4.77 -22.72
CA GLN A 146 7.21 -5.00 -23.76
C GLN A 146 5.96 -4.14 -23.53
N VAL A 147 5.54 -3.95 -22.29
CA VAL A 147 4.27 -3.30 -21.94
C VAL A 147 4.43 -1.80 -21.69
N LEU A 148 5.51 -1.39 -21.01
CA LEU A 148 5.72 -0.05 -20.48
C LEU A 148 6.95 0.66 -21.05
N GLY A 149 7.73 0.00 -21.91
CA GLY A 149 8.88 0.57 -22.59
C GLY A 149 10.18 0.56 -21.79
N ASP A 150 11.27 0.89 -22.48
CA ASP A 150 12.65 0.90 -21.96
C ASP A 150 12.82 1.90 -20.80
N ASP A 151 12.25 3.09 -20.92
CA ASP A 151 12.34 4.15 -19.92
C ASP A 151 11.83 3.68 -18.56
N THR A 152 10.72 2.92 -18.54
CA THR A 152 10.16 2.37 -17.30
C THR A 152 11.09 1.34 -16.68
N VAL A 153 11.77 0.51 -17.49
CA VAL A 153 12.74 -0.46 -17.00
C VAL A 153 13.94 0.24 -16.37
N ILE A 154 14.50 1.25 -17.04
CA ILE A 154 15.63 2.03 -16.53
C ILE A 154 15.25 2.73 -15.23
N LYS A 155 14.06 3.33 -15.18
CA LYS A 155 13.54 4.02 -14.01
C LYS A 155 13.37 3.09 -12.81
N TRP A 156 12.66 1.98 -12.96
CA TRP A 156 12.37 1.08 -11.83
C TRP A 156 13.57 0.27 -11.38
N TYR A 157 14.36 -0.26 -12.32
CA TYR A 157 15.44 -1.20 -12.00
C TYR A 157 16.82 -0.54 -11.90
N GLY A 158 16.96 0.71 -12.34
CA GLY A 158 18.19 1.50 -12.24
C GLY A 158 18.03 2.71 -11.31
N GLU A 159 17.22 3.69 -11.72
CA GLU A 159 17.11 4.98 -11.00
C GLU A 159 16.52 4.82 -9.60
N TYR A 160 15.39 4.12 -9.47
CA TYR A 160 14.76 3.86 -8.17
C TYR A 160 15.61 2.92 -7.31
N ALA A 161 16.34 1.98 -7.93
CA ALA A 161 17.25 1.09 -7.20
C ALA A 161 18.34 1.87 -6.46
N GLN A 162 18.80 2.97 -7.05
CA GLN A 162 19.78 3.87 -6.46
C GLN A 162 19.12 4.89 -5.52
N LYS A 163 18.08 5.60 -5.99
CA LYS A 163 17.44 6.71 -5.27
C LYS A 163 16.67 6.25 -4.05
N PHE A 164 16.02 5.10 -4.15
CA PHE A 164 15.19 4.48 -3.11
C PHE A 164 15.75 3.10 -2.72
N SER A 165 17.07 3.03 -2.53
CA SER A 165 17.68 1.86 -1.88
C SER A 165 16.99 1.60 -0.53
N ILE A 166 17.06 0.37 -0.02
CA ILE A 166 16.42 0.02 1.26
C ILE A 166 16.87 0.95 2.38
N GLU A 167 18.15 1.29 2.42
CA GLU A 167 18.73 2.22 3.40
C GLU A 167 18.15 3.63 3.24
N SER A 168 18.08 4.15 2.01
CA SER A 168 17.52 5.48 1.76
C SER A 168 16.02 5.52 2.05
N LEU A 169 15.27 4.50 1.63
CA LEU A 169 13.83 4.41 1.85
C LEU A 169 13.52 4.39 3.35
N ASN A 170 14.23 3.58 4.14
CA ASN A 170 14.08 3.55 5.59
C ASN A 170 14.37 4.91 6.25
N ALA A 171 15.40 5.63 5.78
CA ALA A 171 15.74 6.95 6.30
C ALA A 171 14.71 8.03 5.96
N ARG A 172 13.93 7.86 4.88
CA ARG A 172 12.89 8.79 4.45
C ARG A 172 11.57 8.61 5.19
N ARG A 173 11.35 7.50 5.89
CA ARG A 173 10.09 7.29 6.60
C ARG A 173 9.97 8.27 7.77
N LYS A 174 8.96 9.14 7.71
CA LYS A 174 8.67 10.10 8.78
C LYS A 174 8.07 9.38 9.99
N PRO A 175 8.30 9.89 11.21
CA PRO A 175 7.58 9.41 12.38
C PRO A 175 6.07 9.54 12.17
N LEU A 176 5.30 8.54 12.58
CA LEU A 176 3.84 8.61 12.57
C LEU A 176 3.37 9.63 13.61
N MET A 177 3.23 10.89 13.20
CA MET A 177 2.69 11.97 14.03
C MET A 177 1.24 12.20 13.63
N LEU A 178 0.33 12.16 14.61
CA LEU A 178 -1.06 12.58 14.43
C LEU A 178 -1.10 14.12 14.40
N ASP A 179 -1.06 14.65 13.18
CA ASP A 179 -1.16 16.09 12.82
C ASP A 179 -0.03 17.00 13.29
N ASP A 180 -0.02 18.21 12.72
CA ASP A 180 0.85 19.36 13.04
C ASP A 180 0.70 19.87 14.48
N LEU A 181 0.01 19.11 15.33
CA LEU A 181 -0.02 19.35 16.77
C LEU A 181 1.36 19.01 17.32
N GLN A 182 2.08 20.05 17.72
CA GLN A 182 3.27 19.93 18.55
C GLN A 182 2.96 18.94 19.67
N THR A 183 3.51 17.73 19.57
CA THR A 183 3.37 16.76 20.65
C THR A 183 4.23 17.27 21.79
N ASP A 184 3.58 17.87 22.76
CA ASP A 184 4.11 17.99 24.10
C ASP A 184 4.61 16.60 24.55
N GLU A 185 5.92 16.49 24.79
CA GLU A 185 6.49 15.25 25.35
C GLU A 185 5.87 14.90 26.70
N GLN A 186 5.21 15.88 27.33
CA GLN A 186 4.58 15.86 28.65
C GLN A 186 3.49 14.80 28.87
N GLY A 187 3.10 14.00 27.87
CA GLY A 187 2.10 12.97 28.07
C GLY A 187 2.49 11.53 27.73
N ARG A 188 3.66 11.26 27.14
CA ARG A 188 4.00 9.88 26.75
C ARG A 188 4.21 9.01 28.00
N VAL A 189 3.55 7.84 28.05
CA VAL A 189 3.82 6.82 29.07
C VAL A 189 5.26 6.36 28.88
N ASN A 190 6.08 6.51 29.91
CA ASN A 190 7.49 6.11 29.88
C ASN A 190 7.75 4.82 30.69
N ALA A 191 8.96 4.28 30.56
CA ALA A 191 9.33 3.00 31.17
C ALA A 191 9.27 3.01 32.71
N GLU A 192 9.47 4.16 33.35
CA GLU A 192 9.39 4.29 34.81
C GLU A 192 7.93 4.30 35.29
N MET A 193 7.02 4.93 34.54
CA MET A 193 5.58 4.91 34.83
C MET A 193 5.02 3.48 34.81
N LEU A 194 5.53 2.62 33.91
CA LEU A 194 5.10 1.22 33.82
C LEU A 194 5.53 0.35 35.02
N LYS A 195 6.38 0.85 35.90
CA LYS A 195 6.77 0.17 37.15
C LYS A 195 5.80 0.46 38.31
N LEU A 196 4.88 1.41 38.13
CA LEU A 196 3.89 1.75 39.15
C LEU A 196 2.79 0.67 39.26
N PRO A 197 2.04 0.66 40.38
CA PRO A 197 0.83 -0.16 40.48
C PRO A 197 -0.15 0.13 39.35
N LYS A 198 -0.88 -0.90 38.90
CA LYS A 198 -1.79 -0.83 37.74
C LYS A 198 -2.81 0.31 37.87
N GLU A 199 -3.27 0.58 39.08
CA GLU A 199 -4.23 1.63 39.39
C GLU A 199 -3.66 3.02 39.13
N GLN A 200 -2.36 3.23 39.40
CA GLN A 200 -1.69 4.50 39.15
C GLN A 200 -1.38 4.68 37.66
N ILE A 201 -0.95 3.61 36.98
CA ILE A 201 -0.76 3.62 35.52
C ILE A 201 -2.08 3.98 34.83
N LEU A 202 -3.17 3.33 35.23
CA LEU A 202 -4.50 3.57 34.67
C LEU A 202 -4.94 5.01 34.89
N LYS A 203 -4.69 5.58 36.07
CA LYS A 203 -4.98 6.98 36.34
C LYS A 203 -4.21 7.92 35.41
N TYR A 204 -2.91 7.73 35.20
CA TYR A 204 -2.14 8.55 34.25
C TYR A 204 -2.64 8.45 32.80
N ILE A 205 -3.04 7.25 32.38
CA ILE A 205 -3.62 7.03 31.04
C ILE A 205 -4.98 7.75 30.92
N LEU A 206 -5.81 7.69 31.95
CA LEU A 206 -7.17 8.26 31.95
C LEU A 206 -7.20 9.78 32.14
N ASP A 207 -6.35 10.34 33.01
CA ASP A 207 -6.22 11.78 33.23
C ASP A 207 -5.84 12.52 31.93
N ARG A 208 -5.18 11.81 30.99
CA ARG A 208 -4.81 12.31 29.66
C ARG A 208 -5.99 12.51 28.69
N ASN A 209 -7.15 11.89 28.96
CA ASN A 209 -8.34 12.01 28.10
C ASN A 209 -9.20 13.27 28.38
N VAL A 210 -8.78 14.16 29.30
CA VAL A 210 -9.57 15.37 29.63
C VAL A 210 -9.45 16.49 28.59
N VAL A 211 -8.68 16.30 27.51
CA VAL A 211 -8.74 17.15 26.29
C VAL A 211 -9.87 16.71 25.33
N LEU A 212 -10.59 15.62 25.62
CA LEU A 212 -11.86 15.27 24.96
C LEU A 212 -13.10 15.79 25.69
N ASN A 213 -12.94 16.75 26.62
CA ASN A 213 -14.05 17.58 27.12
C ASN A 213 -14.39 18.76 26.20
N ASN A 214 -13.98 18.71 24.93
CA ASN A 214 -14.73 19.42 23.90
C ASN A 214 -16.07 18.70 23.73
N VAL A 215 -17.03 19.15 24.54
CA VAL A 215 -18.46 19.19 24.28
C VAL A 215 -18.77 18.71 22.86
N CYS A 216 -19.48 17.60 22.76
CA CYS A 216 -20.19 17.23 21.54
C CYS A 216 -21.02 18.44 21.10
N GLY A 217 -20.47 19.24 20.18
CA GLY A 217 -21.07 20.43 19.61
C GLY A 217 -22.16 20.05 18.63
N CYS A 218 -23.15 19.29 19.08
CA CYS A 218 -24.38 19.04 18.34
C CYS A 218 -25.21 20.34 18.34
N SER A 219 -24.86 21.28 17.46
CA SER A 219 -25.68 22.46 17.16
C SER A 219 -26.83 22.15 16.18
N GLY A 220 -27.13 20.87 15.94
CA GLY A 220 -28.29 20.45 15.14
C GLY A 220 -28.19 20.77 13.64
N LYS A 221 -27.02 21.16 13.13
CA LYS A 221 -26.78 21.36 11.69
C LYS A 221 -25.61 20.49 11.22
N GLY A 222 -25.92 19.28 10.75
CA GLY A 222 -25.04 18.45 9.93
C GLY A 222 -23.84 17.84 10.67
N CYS A 223 -24.00 16.63 11.17
CA CYS A 223 -22.90 15.86 11.74
C CYS A 223 -21.97 15.39 10.60
N GLY A 224 -20.72 15.84 10.58
CA GLY A 224 -19.72 15.39 9.61
C GLY A 224 -19.37 13.90 9.76
N ALA A 225 -18.56 13.39 8.82
CA ALA A 225 -18.23 11.97 8.61
C ALA A 225 -17.53 11.23 9.79
N GLY A 226 -17.35 11.87 10.95
CA GLY A 226 -16.77 11.29 12.16
C GLY A 226 -17.72 11.12 13.34
N CYS A 227 -19.02 11.44 13.21
CA CYS A 227 -19.97 11.26 14.33
C CYS A 227 -20.34 9.78 14.47
N MET A 228 -20.00 9.14 15.60
CA MET A 228 -20.51 7.80 15.98
C MET A 228 -21.97 7.85 16.49
N CYS A 229 -22.73 8.81 15.99
CA CYS A 229 -24.07 9.13 16.43
C CYS A 229 -25.05 8.27 15.63
N ASN A 230 -24.96 6.95 15.80
CA ASN A 230 -25.89 6.01 15.17
C ASN A 230 -27.25 6.09 15.88
N SER A 231 -27.97 7.19 15.63
CA SER A 231 -29.30 7.44 16.17
C SER A 231 -30.31 6.68 15.32
N ASN A 232 -30.32 5.36 15.42
CA ASN A 232 -31.49 4.61 14.99
C ASN A 232 -32.57 4.77 16.07
N ARG A 233 -33.40 5.82 15.92
CA ARG A 233 -34.66 5.95 16.65
C ARG A 233 -35.81 5.85 15.63
N ASN A 234 -36.39 4.65 15.62
CA ASN A 234 -37.76 4.30 15.27
C ASN A 234 -38.22 4.49 13.82
N HIS A 235 -38.56 3.37 13.17
CA HIS A 235 -39.97 2.99 13.02
C HIS A 235 -40.13 1.47 13.13
#